data_AF-A0A0L8J8Y9-F1
#
_entry.id   AF-A0A0L8J8Y9-F1
#
_cell.length_a   1.000
_cell.length_b   1.000
_cell.length_c   1.000
_cell.angle_alpha   90.00
_cell.angle_beta   90.00
_cell.angle_gamma   90.00
#
_symmetry.space_group_name_H-M   'P 1'
#
loop_
_entity.id
_entity.type
_entity.pdbx_description
1 polymer ?
#
loop_
_entity_poly.entity_id
_entity_poly.type
_entity_poly.pdbx_seq_one_letter_code
_entity_poly.pdbx_strand_id
1 'polypeptide(L)'
;MTSDNRPLAVFDLDNTLAATAHRQHYLERKPKDWDAFFAAAPDDPPLDEGIGLCREAAEECEVVYLTGRPERCRRATVEWLAEQGLPEGAVHMRRHRDFRPARVTKVEVLRRLAADRTVRMLVDDDMAVCDAAEEAGFRVVRARWAEPSEALREAQEKEGRT
;
A
#
# COMPACT_ATOMS: atom_id res chain seq x y z
N MET A 1 4.60 13.15 26.52
CA MET A 1 4.53 12.45 25.23
C MET A 1 5.44 13.20 24.29
N THR A 2 6.67 12.72 24.10
CA THR A 2 7.57 13.31 23.10
C THR A 2 6.91 13.08 21.75
N SER A 3 6.50 14.15 21.07
CA SER A 3 6.12 14.06 19.67
C SER A 3 7.35 13.54 18.94
N ASP A 4 7.33 12.28 18.55
CA ASP A 4 8.34 11.73 17.66
C ASP A 4 8.33 12.61 16.41
N ASN A 5 9.46 13.23 16.08
CA ASN A 5 9.57 14.14 14.94
C ASN A 5 10.33 13.49 13.77
N ARG A 6 10.53 12.17 13.83
CA ARG A 6 11.17 11.41 12.74
C ARG A 6 10.41 11.61 11.43
N PRO A 7 11.07 11.59 10.27
CA PRO A 7 10.34 11.60 9.01
C PRO A 7 9.47 10.34 8.85
N LEU A 8 8.49 10.39 7.95
CA LEU A 8 7.60 9.28 7.64
C LEU A 8 8.17 8.46 6.48
N ALA A 9 8.19 7.13 6.62
CA ALA A 9 8.39 6.20 5.51
C ALA A 9 7.06 5.53 5.19
N VAL A 10 6.51 5.81 3.99
CA VAL A 10 5.18 5.36 3.60
C VAL A 10 5.31 4.12 2.70
N PHE A 11 4.64 3.03 3.08
CA PHE A 11 4.68 1.77 2.34
C PHE A 11 3.28 1.37 1.88
N ASP A 12 3.15 1.05 0.59
CA ASP A 12 2.03 0.24 0.12
C ASP A 12 2.13 -1.21 0.62
N LEU A 13 1.05 -1.98 0.48
CA LEU A 13 1.00 -3.39 0.85
C LEU A 13 1.01 -4.33 -0.36
N ASP A 14 0.05 -4.18 -1.28
CA ASP A 14 -0.21 -5.21 -2.29
C ASP A 14 0.91 -5.16 -3.33
N ASN A 15 1.63 -6.27 -3.52
CA ASN A 15 2.86 -6.39 -4.33
C ASN A 15 4.03 -5.49 -3.89
N THR A 16 3.90 -4.79 -2.76
CA THR A 16 4.98 -4.03 -2.12
C THR A 16 5.53 -4.77 -0.91
N LEU A 17 4.68 -5.10 0.07
CA LEU A 17 5.04 -5.90 1.25
C LEU A 17 4.47 -7.33 1.17
N ALA A 18 3.35 -7.49 0.46
CA ALA A 18 2.53 -8.69 0.44
C ALA A 18 2.29 -9.15 -1.01
N ALA A 19 2.74 -10.36 -1.36
CA ALA A 19 2.56 -10.91 -2.71
C ALA A 19 1.08 -11.24 -2.96
N THR A 20 0.49 -10.69 -4.02
CA THR A 20 -0.94 -10.92 -4.32
C THR A 20 -1.20 -12.01 -5.36
N ALA A 21 -0.14 -12.62 -5.90
CA ALA A 21 -0.21 -13.54 -7.05
C ALA A 21 -1.27 -14.64 -6.89
N HIS A 22 -1.36 -15.28 -5.72
CA HIS A 22 -2.29 -16.40 -5.50
C HIS A 22 -3.75 -16.00 -5.60
N ARG A 23 -4.10 -14.72 -5.40
CA ARG A 23 -5.47 -14.22 -5.45
C ARG A 23 -5.80 -13.43 -6.73
N GLN A 24 -4.84 -13.21 -7.63
CA GLN A 24 -5.07 -12.44 -8.88
C GLN A 24 -6.14 -13.06 -9.78
N HIS A 25 -6.25 -14.39 -9.79
CA HIS A 25 -7.25 -15.13 -10.57
C HIS A 25 -8.70 -14.68 -10.29
N TYR A 26 -8.98 -14.11 -9.12
CA TYR A 26 -10.30 -13.54 -8.81
C TYR A 26 -10.65 -12.28 -9.63
N LEU A 27 -9.64 -11.59 -10.14
CA LEU A 27 -9.78 -10.36 -10.96
C LEU A 27 -9.70 -10.64 -12.47
N GLU A 28 -9.30 -11.84 -12.87
CA GLU A 28 -9.22 -12.24 -14.28
C GLU A 28 -10.58 -12.70 -14.84
N ARG A 29 -11.48 -13.14 -13.96
CA ARG A 29 -12.86 -13.53 -14.31
C ARG A 29 -13.78 -12.32 -14.51
N LYS A 30 -14.90 -12.55 -15.21
CA LYS A 30 -15.96 -11.57 -15.43
C LYS A 30 -17.31 -12.09 -14.91
N PRO A 31 -17.98 -11.38 -13.98
CA PRO A 31 -17.50 -10.18 -13.28
C PRO A 31 -16.30 -10.48 -12.37
N LYS A 32 -15.46 -9.46 -12.10
CA LYS A 32 -14.38 -9.54 -11.12
C LYS A 32 -14.95 -9.80 -9.73
N ASP A 33 -14.33 -10.68 -8.96
CA ASP A 33 -14.76 -11.03 -7.60
C ASP A 33 -13.86 -10.37 -6.56
N TRP A 34 -14.17 -9.11 -6.28
CA TRP A 34 -13.45 -8.29 -5.32
C TRP A 34 -13.55 -8.83 -3.89
N ASP A 35 -14.69 -9.40 -3.53
CA ASP A 35 -14.89 -9.89 -2.17
C ASP A 35 -14.01 -11.12 -1.91
N ALA A 36 -13.92 -12.06 -2.86
CA ALA A 36 -12.98 -13.18 -2.77
C ALA A 36 -11.52 -12.70 -2.79
N PHE A 37 -11.18 -11.71 -3.63
CA PHE A 37 -9.84 -11.13 -3.69
C PHE A 37 -9.37 -10.57 -2.34
N PHE A 38 -10.22 -9.83 -1.64
CA PHE A 38 -9.85 -9.29 -0.33
C PHE A 38 -10.00 -10.27 0.82
N ALA A 39 -10.90 -11.26 0.72
CA ALA A 39 -11.02 -12.31 1.71
C ALA A 39 -9.77 -13.19 1.78
N ALA A 40 -9.03 -13.34 0.68
CA ALA A 40 -7.78 -14.11 0.59
C ALA A 40 -6.51 -13.31 0.95
N ALA A 41 -6.64 -12.02 1.27
CA ALA A 41 -5.51 -11.16 1.66
C ALA A 41 -4.75 -11.59 2.94
N PRO A 42 -5.38 -12.23 3.96
CA PRO A 42 -4.63 -12.74 5.10
C PRO A 42 -3.60 -13.81 4.73
N ASP A 43 -3.78 -14.50 3.61
CA ASP A 43 -2.89 -15.57 3.14
C ASP A 43 -1.78 -15.07 2.21
N ASP A 44 -1.60 -13.75 2.07
CA ASP A 44 -0.54 -13.18 1.24
C ASP A 44 0.85 -13.58 1.76
N PRO A 45 1.71 -14.20 0.93
CA PRO A 45 3.10 -14.40 1.27
C PRO A 45 3.83 -13.05 1.45
N PRO A 46 4.72 -12.91 2.45
CA PRO A 46 5.55 -11.71 2.57
C PRO A 46 6.55 -11.60 1.42
N LEU A 47 6.87 -10.37 1.02
CA LEU A 47 7.94 -10.05 0.07
C LEU A 47 9.19 -9.60 0.82
N ASP A 48 10.19 -10.46 0.90
CA ASP A 48 11.39 -10.28 1.74
C ASP A 48 12.10 -8.93 1.50
N GLU A 49 12.21 -8.49 0.24
CA GLU A 49 12.81 -7.21 -0.11
C GLU A 49 12.04 -6.02 0.48
N GLY A 50 10.70 -6.05 0.38
CA GLY A 50 9.83 -5.01 0.93
C GLY A 50 9.84 -5.01 2.45
N ILE A 51 9.77 -6.19 3.08
CA ILE A 51 9.84 -6.36 4.54
C ILE A 51 11.18 -5.85 5.08
N GLY A 52 12.29 -6.22 4.44
CA GLY A 52 13.63 -5.77 4.80
C GLY A 52 13.76 -4.25 4.76
N LEU A 53 13.32 -3.64 3.65
CA LEU A 53 13.33 -2.19 3.48
C LEU A 53 12.45 -1.48 4.53
N CYS A 54 11.29 -2.05 4.86
CA CYS A 54 10.41 -1.50 5.88
C CYS A 54 11.06 -1.49 7.26
N ARG A 55 11.73 -2.58 7.65
CA ARG A 55 12.45 -2.68 8.91
C ARG A 55 13.64 -1.73 8.99
N GLU A 56 14.45 -1.64 7.92
CA GLU A 56 15.57 -0.71 7.85
C GLU A 56 15.09 0.76 7.95
N ALA A 57 14.03 1.11 7.21
CA ALA A 57 13.46 2.45 7.27
C ALA A 57 12.97 2.83 8.66
N ALA A 58 12.48 1.87 9.45
CA ALA A 58 11.95 2.09 10.79
C ALA A 58 13.01 2.50 11.83
N GLU A 59 14.29 2.28 11.54
CA GLU A 59 15.40 2.73 12.39
C GLU A 59 15.48 4.27 12.42
N GLU A 60 15.17 4.93 11.29
CA GLU A 60 15.28 6.39 11.13
C GLU A 60 13.93 7.10 10.95
N CYS A 61 12.87 6.35 10.62
CA CYS A 61 11.56 6.87 10.25
C CYS A 61 10.44 6.27 11.11
N GLU A 62 9.34 7.00 11.22
CA GLU A 62 8.06 6.41 11.61
C GLU A 62 7.42 5.75 10.37
N VAL A 63 6.98 4.51 10.49
CA VAL A 63 6.37 3.78 9.37
C VAL A 63 4.88 4.10 9.27
N VAL A 64 4.44 4.36 8.05
CA VAL A 64 3.02 4.56 7.71
C VAL A 64 2.67 3.62 6.57
N TYR A 65 1.53 2.93 6.69
CA TYR A 65 1.03 2.03 5.67
C TYR A 65 -0.06 2.73 4.86
N LEU A 66 0.02 2.69 3.54
CA LEU A 66 -0.92 3.33 2.62
C LEU A 66 -1.37 2.33 1.55
N THR A 67 -2.52 1.70 1.76
CA THR A 67 -2.99 0.61 0.91
C THR A 67 -4.30 0.93 0.20
N GLY A 68 -4.46 0.37 -1.00
CA GLY A 68 -5.73 0.33 -1.71
C GLY A 68 -6.77 -0.58 -1.06
N ARG A 69 -6.39 -1.48 -0.15
CA ARG A 69 -7.33 -2.37 0.53
C ARG A 69 -8.47 -1.58 1.18
N PRO A 70 -9.70 -2.08 1.13
CA PRO A 70 -10.85 -1.37 1.66
C PRO A 70 -10.84 -1.43 3.20
N GLU A 71 -11.44 -0.44 3.85
CA GLU A 71 -11.50 -0.32 5.31
C GLU A 71 -12.00 -1.61 6.02
N ARG A 72 -12.87 -2.40 5.38
CA ARG A 72 -13.36 -3.69 5.90
C ARG A 72 -12.25 -4.73 6.16
N CYS A 73 -11.10 -4.57 5.50
CA CYS A 73 -9.94 -5.45 5.66
C CYS A 73 -9.03 -5.03 6.83
N ARG A 74 -9.29 -3.90 7.51
CA ARG A 74 -8.36 -3.32 8.49
C ARG A 74 -7.86 -4.31 9.53
N ARG A 75 -8.76 -5.06 10.16
CA ARG A 75 -8.38 -6.03 11.21
C ARG A 75 -7.39 -7.06 10.66
N ALA A 76 -7.77 -7.73 9.57
CA ALA A 76 -6.93 -8.73 8.92
C ALA A 76 -5.58 -8.16 8.45
N THR A 77 -5.58 -6.95 7.90
CA THR A 77 -4.34 -6.28 7.49
C THR A 77 -3.41 -6.00 8.67
N VAL A 78 -3.94 -5.50 9.79
CA VAL A 78 -3.13 -5.21 10.98
C VAL A 78 -2.60 -6.50 11.62
N GLU A 79 -3.42 -7.55 11.69
CA GLU A 79 -3.00 -8.88 12.15
C GLU A 79 -1.86 -9.42 11.28
N TRP A 80 -2.01 -9.37 9.95
CA TRP A 80 -0.97 -9.80 9.01
C TRP A 80 0.34 -9.02 9.19
N LEU A 81 0.29 -7.68 9.31
CA LEU A 81 1.47 -6.84 9.55
C LEU A 81 2.22 -7.25 10.83
N ALA A 82 1.46 -7.54 11.91
CA ALA A 82 2.03 -7.98 13.18
C ALA A 82 2.65 -9.39 13.09
N GLU A 83 2.00 -10.32 12.38
CA GLU A 83 2.52 -11.67 12.13
C GLU A 83 3.83 -11.65 11.34
N GLN A 84 3.99 -10.70 10.40
CA GLN A 84 5.25 -10.49 9.69
C GLN A 84 6.32 -9.77 10.53
N GLY A 85 6.02 -9.39 11.77
CA GLY A 85 6.96 -8.67 12.64
C GLY A 85 7.36 -7.30 12.06
N LEU A 86 6.42 -6.63 11.41
CA LEU A 86 6.62 -5.27 10.91
C LEU A 86 6.39 -4.23 12.02
N PRO A 87 7.00 -3.04 11.93
CA PRO A 87 6.81 -1.96 12.90
C PRO A 87 5.34 -1.55 13.04
N GLU A 88 4.93 -1.14 14.23
CA GLU A 88 3.64 -0.48 14.41
C GLU A 88 3.60 0.84 13.63
N GLY A 89 2.46 1.13 12.99
CA GLY A 89 2.32 2.32 12.15
C GLY A 89 0.86 2.61 11.81
N ALA A 90 0.57 3.87 11.48
CA ALA A 90 -0.76 4.25 11.02
C ALA A 90 -1.08 3.55 9.69
N VAL A 91 -2.28 2.98 9.57
CA VAL A 91 -2.73 2.30 8.33
C VAL A 91 -3.81 3.12 7.65
N HIS A 92 -3.45 3.80 6.56
CA HIS A 92 -4.38 4.48 5.67
C HIS A 92 -4.90 3.49 4.63
N MET A 93 -6.22 3.32 4.62
CA MET A 93 -6.91 2.37 3.75
C MET A 93 -7.91 3.10 2.86
N ARG A 94 -8.39 2.44 1.82
CA ARG A 94 -9.42 3.00 0.95
C ARG A 94 -10.74 3.12 1.69
N ARG A 95 -11.32 4.32 1.63
CA ARG A 95 -12.61 4.64 2.24
C ARG A 95 -13.73 3.90 1.53
N HIS A 96 -14.76 3.55 2.30
CA HIS A 96 -15.96 2.93 1.75
C HIS A 96 -16.60 3.82 0.66
N ARG A 97 -16.92 3.23 -0.49
CA ARG A 97 -17.47 3.89 -1.69
C ARG A 97 -16.56 4.95 -2.33
N ASP A 98 -15.26 4.94 -2.07
CA ASP A 98 -14.31 5.72 -2.85
C ASP A 98 -13.86 4.91 -4.08
N PHE A 99 -14.35 5.30 -5.25
CA PHE A 99 -14.04 4.67 -6.54
C PHE A 99 -13.08 5.49 -7.39
N ARG A 100 -12.31 6.39 -6.78
CA ARG A 100 -11.30 7.18 -7.51
C ARG A 100 -10.06 6.33 -7.78
N PRO A 101 -9.26 6.65 -8.82
CA PRO A 101 -8.01 5.96 -9.09
C PRO A 101 -7.04 5.97 -7.90
N ALA A 102 -6.27 4.90 -7.71
CA ALA A 102 -5.35 4.76 -6.59
C ALA A 102 -4.33 5.90 -6.54
N ARG A 103 -3.77 6.30 -7.69
CA ARG A 103 -2.86 7.46 -7.80
C ARG A 103 -3.44 8.74 -7.20
N VAL A 104 -4.74 9.00 -7.38
CA VAL A 104 -5.41 10.20 -6.87
C VAL A 104 -5.53 10.12 -5.35
N THR A 105 -6.06 9.00 -4.84
CA THR A 105 -6.29 8.83 -3.40
C THR A 105 -5.00 8.78 -2.60
N LYS A 106 -3.96 8.10 -3.12
CA LYS A 106 -2.68 7.95 -2.43
C LYS A 106 -1.92 9.29 -2.36
N VAL A 107 -1.85 10.04 -3.47
CA VAL A 107 -1.23 11.38 -3.48
C VAL A 107 -1.98 12.35 -2.55
N GLU A 108 -3.31 12.26 -2.45
CA GLU A 108 -4.08 13.06 -1.51
C GLU A 108 -3.69 12.76 -0.04
N VAL A 109 -3.49 11.49 0.31
CA VAL A 109 -3.01 11.09 1.64
C VAL A 109 -1.58 11.57 1.88
N LEU A 110 -0.68 11.41 0.91
CA LEU A 110 0.71 11.87 1.02
C LEU A 110 0.79 13.39 1.27
N ARG A 111 0.00 14.19 0.56
CA ARG A 111 -0.07 15.64 0.78
C ARG A 111 -0.58 16.01 2.17
N ARG A 112 -1.56 15.26 2.70
CA ARG A 112 -2.05 15.46 4.07
C ARG A 112 -0.97 15.15 5.10
N LEU A 113 -0.28 14.02 4.96
CA LEU A 113 0.83 13.64 5.83
C LEU A 113 1.98 14.67 5.78
N ALA A 114 2.30 15.14 4.58
CA ALA A 114 3.34 16.13 4.32
C ALA A 114 3.05 17.52 4.88
N ALA A 115 1.79 17.82 5.21
CA ALA A 115 1.42 19.09 5.82
C ALA A 115 1.98 19.22 7.26
N ASP A 116 2.13 18.10 7.96
CA ASP A 116 2.54 18.06 9.36
C ASP A 116 3.96 17.50 9.56
N ARG A 117 4.40 16.56 8.71
CA ARG A 117 5.66 15.81 8.86
C ARG A 117 6.35 15.60 7.51
N THR A 118 7.68 15.58 7.50
CA THR A 118 8.45 15.22 6.30
C THR A 118 8.17 13.77 5.90
N VAL A 119 7.72 13.53 4.66
CA VAL A 119 7.67 12.20 4.05
C VAL A 119 9.02 11.90 3.40
N ARG A 120 9.81 11.00 4.00
CA ARG A 120 11.14 10.58 3.50
C ARG A 120 11.01 9.90 2.14
N MET A 121 10.04 8.99 2.02
CA MET A 121 9.80 8.21 0.81
C MET A 121 8.40 7.60 0.80
N LEU A 122 7.89 7.35 -0.40
CA LEU A 122 6.83 6.39 -0.70
C LEU A 122 7.46 5.13 -1.32
N VAL A 123 7.03 3.95 -0.90
CA VAL A 123 7.36 2.67 -1.54
C VAL A 123 6.06 2.08 -2.09
N ASP A 124 5.98 1.88 -3.41
CA ASP A 124 4.77 1.44 -4.11
C ASP A 124 5.15 0.66 -5.38
N ASP A 125 4.35 -0.35 -5.76
CA ASP A 125 4.53 -1.12 -6.99
C ASP A 125 3.78 -0.51 -8.17
N ASP A 126 2.68 0.21 -7.90
CA ASP A 126 1.86 0.82 -8.94
C ASP A 126 2.59 2.02 -9.54
N MET A 127 3.07 1.82 -10.78
CA MET A 127 3.79 2.83 -11.53
C MET A 127 2.99 4.13 -11.72
N ALA A 128 1.66 4.06 -11.84
CA ALA A 128 0.82 5.25 -11.97
C ALA A 128 0.76 6.05 -10.65
N VAL A 129 0.80 5.35 -9.51
CA VAL A 129 0.96 5.99 -8.19
C VAL A 129 2.35 6.58 -8.06
N CYS A 130 3.39 5.83 -8.43
CA CYS A 130 4.79 6.27 -8.37
C CYS A 130 5.00 7.56 -9.18
N ASP A 131 4.57 7.56 -10.44
CA ASP A 131 4.72 8.72 -11.34
C ASP A 131 3.97 9.94 -10.76
N ALA A 132 2.72 9.76 -10.30
CA ALA A 132 1.94 10.84 -9.71
C ALA A 132 2.53 11.38 -8.38
N ALA A 133 3.16 10.52 -7.58
CA ALA A 133 3.83 10.92 -6.35
C ALA A 133 5.12 11.70 -6.64
N GLU A 134 5.93 11.26 -7.62
CA GLU A 134 7.11 12.01 -8.08
C GLU A 134 6.71 13.39 -8.65
N GLU A 135 5.67 13.46 -9.48
CA GLU A 135 5.11 14.73 -9.98
C GLU A 135 4.63 15.64 -8.86
N ALA A 136 4.13 15.08 -7.76
CA ALA A 136 3.72 15.82 -6.57
C ALA A 136 4.89 16.20 -5.64
N GLY A 137 6.13 15.87 -6.00
CA GLY A 137 7.36 16.24 -5.27
C GLY A 137 7.81 15.24 -4.21
N PHE A 138 7.25 14.02 -4.19
CA PHE A 138 7.66 12.97 -3.26
C PHE A 138 8.81 12.14 -3.83
N ARG A 139 9.74 11.74 -2.95
CA ARG A 139 10.71 10.69 -3.27
C ARG A 139 9.99 9.35 -3.30
N VAL A 140 10.22 8.56 -4.35
CA VAL A 140 9.61 7.24 -4.52
C VAL A 140 10.68 6.16 -4.62
N VAL A 141 10.41 5.01 -4.00
CA VAL A 141 11.09 3.74 -4.26
C VAL A 141 10.08 2.85 -4.98
N ARG A 142 10.35 2.54 -6.25
CA ARG A 142 9.46 1.73 -7.08
C ARG A 142 9.66 0.25 -6.73
N ALA A 143 8.67 -0.39 -6.11
CA ALA A 143 8.71 -1.80 -5.75
C ALA A 143 8.57 -2.68 -7.00
N ARG A 144 9.66 -3.34 -7.41
CA ARG A 144 9.70 -4.16 -8.64
C ARG A 144 10.05 -5.62 -8.38
N TRP A 145 9.92 -6.06 -7.13
CA TRP A 145 10.30 -7.41 -6.67
C TRP A 145 9.14 -8.41 -6.70
N ALA A 146 7.89 -7.95 -6.77
CA ALA A 146 6.73 -8.82 -6.94
C ALA A 146 6.47 -9.17 -8.41
N GLU A 147 5.75 -10.27 -8.63
CA GLU A 147 5.20 -10.60 -9.94
C GLU A 147 4.17 -9.53 -10.38
N PRO A 148 4.34 -8.90 -11.56
CA PRO A 148 3.42 -7.87 -12.02
C PRO A 148 1.99 -8.40 -12.22
N SER A 149 1.00 -7.61 -11.83
CA SER A 149 -0.42 -7.91 -12.09
C SER A 149 -1.07 -6.85 -12.96
N GLU A 150 -1.31 -7.16 -14.23
CA GLU A 150 -2.02 -6.24 -15.12
C GLU A 150 -3.47 -6.03 -14.69
N ALA A 151 -4.15 -7.08 -14.23
CA ALA A 151 -5.54 -7.04 -13.81
C ALA A 151 -5.75 -6.18 -12.55
N LEU A 152 -4.84 -6.29 -11.57
CA LEU A 152 -4.87 -5.46 -10.36
C LEU A 152 -4.59 -4.00 -10.68
N ARG A 153 -3.54 -3.73 -11.48
CA ARG A 153 -3.21 -2.37 -11.92
C ARG A 153 -4.37 -1.71 -12.68
N GLU A 154 -4.96 -2.42 -13.63
CA GLU A 154 -6.10 -1.90 -14.40
C GLU A 154 -7.28 -1.57 -13.48
N ALA A 155 -7.55 -2.42 -12.51
CA ALA A 155 -8.64 -2.20 -11.57
C ALA A 155 -8.42 -0.99 -10.64
N GLN A 156 -7.22 -0.85 -10.10
CA GLN A 156 -6.83 0.27 -9.24
C GLN A 156 -6.98 1.61 -9.99
N GLU A 157 -6.64 1.63 -11.28
CA GLU A 157 -6.51 2.88 -12.03
C GLU A 157 -7.72 3.25 -12.89
N LYS A 158 -8.47 2.26 -13.42
CA LYS A 158 -9.65 2.52 -14.28
C LYS A 158 -10.98 2.32 -13.57
N GLU A 159 -11.08 1.29 -12.74
CA GLU A 159 -12.33 1.00 -12.04
C GLU A 159 -12.41 1.73 -10.70
N GLY A 160 -11.25 2.19 -10.20
CA GLY A 160 -11.09 2.70 -8.84
C GLY A 160 -11.62 1.72 -7.79
N ARG A 161 -11.68 0.44 -8.15
CA ARG A 161 -12.12 -0.63 -7.28
C ARG A 161 -10.88 -1.28 -6.69
N THR A 162 -10.73 -1.04 -5.40
CA THR A 162 -10.15 -1.94 -4.43
C THR A 162 -11.04 -1.84 -3.18
#